data_AF-V9KSY4-F1
#
_entry.id   AF-V9KSY4-F1
#
_cell.length_a   1.000
_cell.length_b   1.000
_cell.length_c   1.000
_cell.angle_alpha   90.00
_cell.angle_beta   90.00
_cell.angle_gamma   90.00
#
_symmetry.space_group_name_H-M   'P 1'
#
loop_
_entity.id
_entity.type
_entity.pdbx_description
1 polymer ?
#
loop_
_entity_poly.entity_id
_entity_poly.type
_entity_poly.pdbx_seq_one_letter_code
_entity_poly.pdbx_strand_id
1 'polypeptide(L)'
;SSDLEMELNRWRNGESVPEDEQIDAKEEKNLEPCDNQTTIDNVVPVAKITAGERLKLEEEISNLYKQLDDKDEEINQQSQLTEKLKQQMLDQEELLVSTRRDYEKIQEELNRLQLENEAAKDEVKEVLQALEELAVNYDQKSQEVEDKTNSNELLTEELAQKTSALIAVQKEFSQLQELSNHQKKRATEILNLLLKDLGEIGGIIGNSEIKSMTEVNGMIEEEFTVARLFVSKMKSEVKTLVKRSKQLEGTQLDCNKKMNENERELASCHLLVSQHEAKIKSLTDYTQNMEQKRRQLEESHDSLNEELAKLHAQEKMQEVSFQDKEKEHQSLLQDANEMKKTLEEQMENHREAHQKQLARLRDEIEEKQKIVDEFRDLNQKLVLEQEKLNSDFEKLKMDECEKSMELQKLVLLNDKREQAKQDLKGLEETVAKELQTLHNLRKLFVQDLTTRVKKSAELDSDDGGGSAAQKQKISFLENNLEQLTKVHKQLVRDNADLRCELPKLEKRLRATAERVKALESALKEAKENAMRDRKRYQQEVDRIKEAVRAKNTA
;
A
#
# COMPACT_ATOMS: atom_id res chain seq x y z
N SER A 1 71.79 33.91 -26.42
CA SER A 1 70.88 32.79 -26.75
C SER A 1 69.46 33.28 -27.08
N SER A 2 68.81 34.14 -26.26
CA SER A 2 67.49 34.71 -26.61
C SER A 2 67.50 35.66 -27.82
N ASP A 3 68.58 36.42 -28.03
CA ASP A 3 68.64 37.41 -29.11
C ASP A 3 68.88 36.75 -30.47
N LEU A 4 69.60 35.62 -30.50
CA LEU A 4 69.94 34.87 -31.72
C LEU A 4 68.70 34.16 -32.30
N GLU A 5 67.79 33.74 -31.43
CA GLU A 5 66.53 33.11 -31.80
C GLU A 5 65.51 34.14 -32.35
N MET A 6 65.56 35.38 -31.85
CA MET A 6 64.80 36.51 -32.41
C MET A 6 65.34 36.93 -33.78
N GLU A 7 66.66 36.99 -33.93
CA GLU A 7 67.30 37.29 -35.21
C GLU A 7 66.92 36.24 -36.27
N LEU A 8 67.08 34.95 -35.96
CA LEU A 8 66.70 33.84 -36.86
C LEU A 8 65.22 33.87 -37.27
N ASN A 9 64.31 34.25 -36.36
CA ASN A 9 62.90 34.39 -36.69
C ASN A 9 62.62 35.55 -37.65
N ARG A 10 63.37 36.67 -37.57
CA ARG A 10 63.25 37.79 -38.52
C ARG A 10 63.74 37.41 -39.92
N TRP A 11 64.87 36.70 -40.00
CA TRP A 11 65.38 36.16 -41.26
C TRP A 11 64.42 35.16 -41.90
N ARG A 12 63.82 34.26 -41.11
CA ARG A 12 62.83 33.28 -41.58
C ARG A 12 61.53 33.91 -42.07
N ASN A 13 61.20 35.10 -41.59
CA ASN A 13 60.04 35.88 -42.04
C ASN A 13 60.35 36.81 -43.23
N GLY A 14 61.59 36.79 -43.75
CA GLY A 14 61.98 37.52 -44.97
C GLY A 14 62.36 38.99 -44.75
N GLU A 15 62.61 39.41 -43.50
CA GLU A 15 63.10 40.75 -43.19
C GLU A 15 64.65 40.79 -43.13
N SER A 16 65.27 41.88 -43.58
CA SER A 16 66.73 42.09 -43.51
C SER A 16 67.10 42.82 -42.22
N VAL A 17 68.07 42.30 -41.46
CA VAL A 17 68.56 42.89 -40.21
C VAL A 17 69.82 43.73 -40.48
N PRO A 18 69.86 45.04 -40.11
CA PRO A 18 71.03 45.91 -40.29
C PRO A 18 72.30 45.42 -39.56
N GLU A 19 73.49 45.68 -40.12
CA GLU A 19 74.79 45.21 -39.57
C GLU A 19 75.05 45.62 -38.12
N ASP A 20 74.43 46.71 -37.67
CA ASP A 20 74.58 47.28 -36.32
C ASP A 20 73.81 46.51 -35.24
N GLU A 21 72.84 45.67 -35.65
CA GLU A 21 71.96 44.87 -34.78
C GLU A 21 72.24 43.36 -34.85
N GLN A 22 73.21 42.95 -35.67
CA GLN A 22 73.63 41.55 -35.80
C GLN A 22 74.51 41.16 -34.60
N ILE A 23 74.30 39.96 -34.07
CA ILE A 23 75.03 39.50 -32.89
C ILE A 23 76.49 39.19 -33.27
N ASP A 24 77.44 39.90 -32.64
CA ASP A 24 78.88 39.77 -32.89
C ASP A 24 79.41 38.40 -32.44
N ALA A 25 80.15 37.72 -33.31
CA ALA A 25 80.57 36.32 -33.23
C ALA A 25 81.67 36.03 -32.18
N LYS A 26 81.70 36.76 -31.05
CA LYS A 26 82.71 36.58 -29.99
C LYS A 26 82.25 35.77 -28.78
N GLU A 27 80.99 35.36 -28.73
CA GLU A 27 80.49 34.46 -27.68
C GLU A 27 79.79 33.22 -28.25
N GLU A 28 80.54 32.32 -28.88
CA GLU A 28 80.18 30.89 -28.91
C GLU A 28 81.41 30.03 -29.23
N LYS A 29 82.04 29.52 -28.16
CA LYS A 29 82.99 28.40 -28.25
C LYS A 29 82.18 27.12 -28.41
N ASN A 30 82.45 26.41 -29.51
CA ASN A 30 82.09 25.02 -29.87
C ASN A 30 81.15 24.98 -31.08
N LEU A 31 81.73 24.90 -32.28
CA LEU A 31 81.25 24.13 -33.43
C LEU A 31 82.40 24.08 -34.46
N GLU A 32 82.61 22.91 -35.05
CA GLU A 32 83.70 22.61 -35.99
C GLU A 32 83.61 23.47 -37.27
N PRO A 33 84.75 23.86 -37.90
CA PRO A 33 84.73 24.62 -39.14
C PRO A 33 84.37 23.71 -40.32
N CYS A 34 83.27 24.02 -41.02
CA CYS A 34 83.01 23.53 -42.37
C CYS A 34 83.64 24.52 -43.36
N ASP A 35 84.88 24.23 -43.77
CA ASP A 35 85.57 24.94 -44.84
C ASP A 35 84.85 24.68 -46.18
N ASN A 36 84.12 25.67 -46.70
CA ASN A 36 83.79 25.78 -48.12
C ASN A 36 83.51 27.25 -48.47
N GLN A 37 84.53 28.09 -48.42
CA GLN A 37 84.49 29.43 -48.99
C GLN A 37 85.73 29.65 -49.86
N THR A 38 85.63 29.32 -51.15
CA THR A 38 86.62 29.72 -52.15
C THR A 38 86.34 31.14 -52.63
N THR A 39 87.06 32.09 -52.06
CA THR A 39 87.25 33.43 -52.61
C THR A 39 88.11 33.32 -53.86
N ILE A 40 87.55 33.55 -55.04
CA ILE A 40 88.31 33.61 -56.29
C ILE A 40 88.56 35.07 -56.62
N ASP A 41 89.75 35.55 -56.26
CA ASP A 41 90.33 36.76 -56.82
C ASP A 41 91.81 36.47 -57.12
N ASN A 42 92.12 36.29 -58.41
CA ASN A 42 93.33 36.86 -59.04
C ASN A 42 93.46 36.46 -60.52
N VAL A 43 93.40 37.50 -61.35
CA VAL A 43 93.87 37.54 -62.73
C VAL A 43 95.39 37.63 -62.74
N VAL A 44 96.11 36.60 -63.22
CA VAL A 44 97.50 36.72 -63.71
C VAL A 44 97.80 35.66 -64.80
N PRO A 45 98.84 35.80 -65.63
CA PRO A 45 98.78 35.84 -67.09
C PRO A 45 99.06 34.48 -67.76
N VAL A 46 98.68 34.36 -69.04
CA VAL A 46 98.93 33.20 -69.90
C VAL A 46 100.44 32.92 -70.03
N ALA A 47 100.96 32.06 -69.17
CA ALA A 47 102.24 31.39 -69.36
C ALA A 47 102.04 30.24 -70.37
N LYS A 48 103.07 29.95 -71.18
CA LYS A 48 103.06 28.82 -72.12
C LYS A 48 103.02 27.51 -71.32
N ILE A 49 101.81 27.00 -71.12
CA ILE A 49 101.53 25.68 -70.51
C ILE A 49 102.28 24.62 -71.33
N THR A 50 103.18 23.91 -70.68
CA THR A 50 103.86 22.77 -71.31
C THR A 50 102.86 21.64 -71.54
N ALA A 51 102.99 20.83 -72.60
CA ALA A 51 102.00 19.81 -72.96
C ALA A 51 101.63 18.85 -71.81
N GLY A 52 102.54 18.61 -70.86
CA GLY A 52 102.29 17.80 -69.65
C GLY A 52 101.46 18.50 -68.57
N GLU A 53 101.47 19.84 -68.46
CA GLU A 53 100.61 20.59 -67.54
C GLU A 53 99.19 20.73 -68.11
N ARG A 54 99.08 20.81 -69.45
CA ARG A 54 97.79 20.82 -70.13
C ARG A 54 97.04 19.50 -69.97
N LEU A 55 97.74 18.37 -70.06
CA LEU A 55 97.18 17.04 -69.80
C LEU A 55 96.70 16.88 -68.35
N LYS A 56 97.46 17.39 -67.37
CA LYS A 56 97.05 17.36 -65.96
C LYS A 56 95.80 18.21 -65.73
N LEU A 57 95.72 19.41 -66.31
CA LEU A 57 94.53 20.26 -66.23
C LEU A 57 93.32 19.62 -66.94
N GLU A 58 93.50 18.95 -68.09
CA GLU A 58 92.45 18.19 -68.78
C GLU A 58 91.95 16.99 -67.94
N GLU A 59 92.87 16.28 -67.28
CA GLU A 59 92.54 15.19 -66.36
C GLU A 59 91.79 15.69 -65.12
N GLU A 60 92.20 16.84 -64.57
CA GLU A 60 91.56 17.49 -63.41
C GLU A 60 90.14 18.00 -63.75
N ILE A 61 89.95 18.59 -64.94
CA ILE A 61 88.64 18.97 -65.48
C ILE A 61 87.76 17.73 -65.66
N SER A 62 88.28 16.65 -66.24
CA SER A 62 87.53 15.40 -66.39
C SER A 62 87.13 14.79 -65.04
N ASN A 63 87.98 14.94 -64.02
CA ASN A 63 87.70 14.45 -62.68
C ASN A 63 86.64 15.31 -61.97
N LEU A 64 86.65 16.63 -62.19
CA LEU A 64 85.62 17.55 -61.70
C LEU A 64 84.25 17.29 -62.34
N TYR A 65 84.19 17.03 -63.65
CA TYR A 65 82.92 16.65 -64.30
C TYR A 65 82.37 15.34 -63.75
N LYS A 66 83.24 14.34 -63.51
CA LYS A 66 82.82 13.10 -62.88
C LYS A 66 82.29 13.31 -61.45
N GLN A 67 82.95 14.15 -60.65
CA GLN A 67 82.45 14.50 -59.32
C GLN A 67 81.10 15.22 -59.36
N LEU A 68 80.87 16.06 -60.37
CA LEU A 68 79.58 16.72 -60.57
C LEU A 68 78.48 15.70 -60.90
N ASP A 69 78.75 14.78 -61.83
CA ASP A 69 77.80 13.69 -62.18
C ASP A 69 77.49 12.81 -60.96
N ASP A 70 78.52 12.44 -60.17
CA ASP A 70 78.36 11.67 -58.93
C ASP A 70 77.51 12.45 -57.89
N LYS A 71 77.69 13.77 -57.80
CA LYS A 71 76.92 14.65 -56.91
C LYS A 71 75.49 14.85 -57.38
N ASP A 72 75.24 14.96 -58.68
CA ASP A 72 73.89 15.05 -59.25
C ASP A 72 73.11 13.74 -59.02
N GLU A 73 73.78 12.59 -59.15
CA GLU A 73 73.19 11.29 -58.83
C GLU A 73 72.87 11.17 -57.32
N GLU A 74 73.77 11.64 -56.45
CA GLU A 74 73.51 11.71 -55.00
C GLU A 74 72.33 12.63 -54.67
N ILE A 75 72.24 13.81 -55.29
CA ILE A 75 71.10 14.74 -55.13
C ILE A 75 69.79 14.09 -55.61
N ASN A 76 69.82 13.38 -56.73
CA ASN A 76 68.65 12.68 -57.26
C ASN A 76 68.19 11.58 -56.29
N GLN A 77 69.12 10.78 -55.74
CA GLN A 77 68.81 9.76 -54.75
C GLN A 77 68.24 10.38 -53.46
N GLN A 78 68.81 11.47 -52.96
CA GLN A 78 68.29 12.19 -51.79
C GLN A 78 66.91 12.80 -52.05
N SER A 79 66.67 13.32 -53.25
CA SER A 79 65.37 13.86 -53.65
C SER A 79 64.30 12.77 -53.69
N GLN A 80 64.62 11.60 -54.25
CA GLN A 80 63.72 10.45 -54.27
C GLN A 80 63.44 9.91 -52.86
N LEU A 81 64.46 9.88 -51.98
CA LEU A 81 64.28 9.47 -50.59
C LEU A 81 63.37 10.45 -49.84
N THR A 82 63.59 11.76 -50.04
CA THR A 82 62.77 12.82 -49.44
C THR A 82 61.30 12.70 -49.88
N GLU A 83 61.04 12.45 -51.16
CA GLU A 83 59.67 12.30 -51.66
C GLU A 83 58.98 11.04 -51.10
N LYS A 84 59.71 9.93 -50.97
CA LYS A 84 59.21 8.73 -50.28
C LYS A 84 58.87 9.00 -48.82
N LEU A 85 59.71 9.72 -48.09
CA LEU A 85 59.45 10.07 -46.69
C LEU A 85 58.24 11.01 -46.56
N LYS A 86 58.07 11.97 -47.47
CA LYS A 86 56.87 12.82 -47.52
C LYS A 86 55.60 12.01 -47.74
N GLN A 87 55.62 11.06 -48.68
CA GLN A 87 54.46 10.19 -48.91
C GLN A 87 54.13 9.36 -47.66
N GLN A 88 55.16 8.80 -47.00
CA GLN A 88 54.96 8.06 -45.75
C GLN A 88 54.36 8.94 -44.64
N MET A 89 54.78 10.20 -44.54
CA MET A 89 54.21 11.16 -43.59
C MET A 89 52.73 11.44 -43.89
N LEU A 90 52.36 11.63 -45.16
CA LEU A 90 50.97 11.85 -45.57
C LEU A 90 50.08 10.63 -45.27
N ASP A 91 50.56 9.43 -45.59
CA ASP A 91 49.81 8.19 -45.31
C ASP A 91 49.60 8.00 -43.80
N GLN A 92 50.59 8.38 -42.97
CA GLN A 92 50.46 8.36 -41.51
C GLN A 92 49.46 9.41 -41.00
N GLU A 93 49.45 10.62 -41.56
CA GLU A 93 48.46 11.65 -41.21
C GLU A 93 47.03 11.22 -41.57
N GLU A 94 46.83 10.62 -42.74
CA GLU A 94 45.52 10.10 -43.15
C GLU A 94 45.04 8.99 -42.20
N LEU A 95 45.93 8.08 -41.79
CA LEU A 95 45.63 7.03 -40.82
C LEU A 95 45.25 7.63 -39.45
N LEU A 96 45.95 8.65 -38.99
CA LEU A 96 45.63 9.34 -37.73
C LEU A 96 44.26 10.02 -37.79
N VAL A 97 43.95 10.70 -38.91
CA VAL A 97 42.65 11.33 -39.12
C VAL A 97 41.53 10.28 -39.17
N SER A 98 41.75 9.15 -39.86
CA SER A 98 40.80 8.04 -39.88
C SER A 98 40.55 7.49 -38.48
N THR A 99 41.63 7.23 -37.72
CA THR A 99 41.54 6.68 -36.36
C THR A 99 40.79 7.63 -35.41
N ARG A 100 40.99 8.95 -35.53
CA ARG A 100 40.24 9.94 -34.75
C ARG A 100 38.75 9.94 -35.08
N ARG A 101 38.38 9.89 -36.37
CA ARG A 101 36.97 9.80 -36.78
C ARG A 101 36.30 8.53 -36.26
N ASP A 102 37.01 7.41 -36.29
CA ASP A 102 36.46 6.15 -35.79
C ASP A 102 36.33 6.17 -34.26
N TYR A 103 37.26 6.81 -33.56
CA TYR A 103 37.13 7.07 -32.12
C TYR A 103 35.91 7.94 -31.79
N GLU A 104 35.68 9.02 -32.54
CA GLU A 104 34.50 9.88 -32.39
C GLU A 104 33.20 9.11 -32.58
N LYS A 105 33.10 8.29 -33.64
CA LYS A 105 31.93 7.43 -33.88
C LYS A 105 31.69 6.45 -32.74
N ILE A 106 32.75 5.77 -32.28
CA ILE A 106 32.65 4.82 -31.15
C ILE A 106 32.18 5.55 -29.89
N GLN A 107 32.66 6.77 -29.64
CA GLN A 107 32.23 7.58 -28.50
C GLN A 107 30.76 7.99 -28.61
N GLU A 108 30.28 8.37 -29.79
CA GLU A 108 28.87 8.66 -30.03
C GLU A 108 27.98 7.43 -29.81
N GLU A 109 28.40 6.26 -30.31
CA GLU A 109 27.67 5.00 -30.08
C GLU A 109 27.65 4.59 -28.61
N LEU A 110 28.77 4.79 -27.89
CA LEU A 110 28.84 4.55 -26.46
C LEU A 110 27.85 5.44 -25.70
N ASN A 111 27.82 6.74 -26.01
CA ASN A 111 26.88 7.68 -25.39
C ASN A 111 25.42 7.33 -25.71
N ARG A 112 25.13 6.93 -26.96
CA ARG A 112 23.78 6.47 -27.37
C ARG A 112 23.36 5.23 -26.56
N LEU A 113 24.24 4.23 -26.45
CA LEU A 113 23.98 3.01 -25.70
C LEU A 113 23.80 3.28 -24.21
N GLN A 114 24.53 4.24 -23.64
CA GLN A 114 24.34 4.66 -22.25
C GLN A 114 22.95 5.28 -22.04
N LEU A 115 22.49 6.16 -22.94
CA LEU A 115 21.16 6.74 -22.88
C LEU A 115 20.05 5.68 -23.00
N GLU A 116 20.18 4.74 -23.94
CA GLU A 116 19.25 3.61 -24.07
C GLU A 116 19.26 2.72 -22.82
N ASN A 117 20.43 2.53 -22.19
CA ASN A 117 20.54 1.74 -20.96
C ASN A 117 19.81 2.42 -19.78
N GLU A 118 19.97 3.73 -19.61
CA GLU A 118 19.26 4.49 -18.57
C GLU A 118 17.75 4.50 -18.82
N ALA A 119 17.31 4.70 -20.08
CA ALA A 119 15.89 4.60 -20.43
C ALA A 119 15.31 3.21 -20.11
N ALA A 120 16.03 2.14 -20.46
CA ALA A 120 15.62 0.77 -20.13
C ALA A 120 15.58 0.51 -18.62
N LYS A 121 16.48 1.11 -17.82
CA LYS A 121 16.42 1.03 -16.35
C LYS A 121 15.15 1.70 -15.80
N ASP A 122 14.78 2.85 -16.34
CA ASP A 122 13.56 3.55 -15.95
C ASP A 122 12.30 2.73 -16.30
N GLU A 123 12.24 2.14 -17.50
CA GLU A 123 11.16 1.22 -17.88
C GLU A 123 11.07 0.01 -16.94
N VAL A 124 12.21 -0.60 -16.59
CA VAL A 124 12.24 -1.71 -15.63
C VAL A 124 11.73 -1.28 -14.25
N LYS A 125 12.07 -0.07 -13.82
CA LYS A 125 11.60 0.48 -12.54
C LYS A 125 10.08 0.67 -12.55
N GLU A 126 9.51 1.19 -13.63
CA GLU A 126 8.05 1.31 -13.79
C GLU A 126 7.36 -0.06 -13.78
N VAL A 127 7.93 -1.05 -14.48
CA VAL A 127 7.40 -2.42 -14.48
C VAL A 127 7.45 -3.05 -13.09
N LEU A 128 8.53 -2.82 -12.33
CA LEU A 128 8.64 -3.32 -10.96
C LEU A 128 7.59 -2.67 -10.04
N GLN A 129 7.40 -1.36 -10.15
CA GLN A 129 6.36 -0.65 -9.39
C GLN A 129 4.95 -1.19 -9.74
N ALA A 130 4.66 -1.39 -11.03
CA ALA A 130 3.38 -1.97 -11.46
C ALA A 130 3.19 -3.41 -10.92
N LEU A 131 4.27 -4.20 -10.82
CA LEU A 131 4.21 -5.54 -10.24
C LEU A 131 3.99 -5.51 -8.72
N GLU A 132 4.58 -4.55 -8.01
CA GLU A 132 4.33 -4.32 -6.58
C GLU A 132 2.88 -3.93 -6.33
N GLU A 133 2.33 -2.99 -7.10
CA GLU A 133 0.92 -2.61 -7.02
C GLU A 133 -0.01 -3.80 -7.30
N LEU A 134 0.34 -4.63 -8.29
CA LEU A 134 -0.42 -5.84 -8.60
C LEU A 134 -0.35 -6.87 -7.47
N ALA A 135 0.81 -7.02 -6.82
CA ALA A 135 1.00 -7.92 -5.69
C ALA A 135 0.12 -7.49 -4.50
N VAL A 136 0.10 -6.21 -4.16
CA VAL A 136 -0.77 -5.65 -3.12
C VAL A 136 -2.24 -5.84 -3.47
N ASN A 137 -2.63 -5.63 -4.73
CA ASN A 137 -4.01 -5.86 -5.17
C ASN A 137 -4.42 -7.33 -5.04
N TYR A 138 -3.52 -8.26 -5.38
CA TYR A 138 -3.77 -9.69 -5.24
C TYR A 138 -3.91 -10.10 -3.78
N ASP A 139 -3.06 -9.57 -2.89
CA ASP A 139 -3.13 -9.83 -1.46
C ASP A 139 -4.46 -9.35 -0.86
N GLN A 140 -4.85 -8.11 -1.19
CA GLN A 140 -6.14 -7.55 -0.79
C GLN A 140 -7.33 -8.38 -1.31
N LYS A 141 -7.32 -8.79 -2.58
CA LYS A 141 -8.37 -9.68 -3.11
C LYS A 141 -8.37 -11.06 -2.47
N SER A 142 -7.21 -11.57 -2.05
CA SER A 142 -7.12 -12.84 -1.32
C SER A 142 -7.82 -12.71 0.03
N GLN A 143 -7.54 -11.63 0.77
CA GLN A 143 -8.19 -11.34 2.04
C GLN A 143 -9.71 -11.19 1.90
N GLU A 144 -10.19 -10.44 0.89
CA GLU A 144 -11.63 -10.30 0.64
C GLU A 144 -12.33 -11.64 0.35
N VAL A 145 -11.64 -12.57 -0.32
CA VAL A 145 -12.16 -13.91 -0.59
C VAL A 145 -12.22 -14.74 0.69
N GLU A 146 -11.20 -14.63 1.55
CA GLU A 146 -11.17 -15.30 2.86
C GLU A 146 -12.30 -14.80 3.76
N ASP A 147 -12.47 -13.48 3.87
CA ASP A 147 -13.55 -12.87 4.66
C ASP A 147 -14.95 -13.30 4.18
N LYS A 148 -15.15 -13.34 2.85
CA LYS A 148 -16.40 -13.85 2.26
C LYS A 148 -16.59 -15.34 2.49
N THR A 149 -15.52 -16.12 2.51
CA THR A 149 -15.57 -17.56 2.80
C THR A 149 -16.00 -17.78 4.25
N ASN A 150 -15.39 -17.06 5.20
CA ASN A 150 -15.74 -17.11 6.62
C ASN A 150 -17.21 -16.70 6.85
N SER A 151 -17.67 -15.63 6.18
CA SER A 151 -19.07 -15.20 6.24
C SER A 151 -20.04 -16.27 5.70
N ASN A 152 -19.68 -16.93 4.59
CA ASN A 152 -20.47 -18.03 4.04
C ASN A 152 -20.51 -19.25 4.97
N GLU A 153 -19.42 -19.57 5.65
CA GLU A 153 -19.38 -20.65 6.64
C GLU A 153 -20.31 -20.37 7.82
N LEU A 154 -20.27 -19.15 8.37
CA LEU A 154 -21.17 -18.72 9.43
C LEU A 154 -22.64 -18.79 9.00
N LEU A 155 -22.96 -18.32 7.79
CA LEU A 155 -24.32 -18.42 7.24
C LEU A 155 -24.76 -19.88 7.04
N THR A 156 -23.84 -20.75 6.65
CA THR A 156 -24.10 -22.19 6.49
C THR A 156 -24.39 -22.83 7.84
N GLU A 157 -23.65 -22.47 8.88
CA GLU A 157 -23.90 -22.94 10.25
C GLU A 157 -25.24 -22.43 10.79
N GLU A 158 -25.56 -21.14 10.60
CA GLU A 158 -26.86 -20.60 11.00
C GLU A 158 -28.01 -21.30 10.26
N LEU A 159 -27.86 -21.55 8.96
CA LEU A 159 -28.83 -22.30 8.17
C LEU A 159 -29.02 -23.71 8.73
N ALA A 160 -27.93 -24.40 9.09
CA ALA A 160 -27.98 -25.73 9.69
C ALA A 160 -28.71 -25.72 11.04
N GLN A 161 -28.42 -24.74 11.90
CA GLN A 161 -29.10 -24.55 13.18
C GLN A 161 -30.60 -24.28 13.00
N LYS A 162 -30.97 -23.38 12.09
CA LYS A 162 -32.38 -23.07 11.78
C LYS A 162 -33.12 -24.28 11.24
N THR A 163 -32.46 -25.06 10.38
CA THR A 163 -33.02 -26.31 9.84
C THR A 163 -33.28 -27.32 10.96
N SER A 164 -32.34 -27.49 11.89
CA SER A 164 -32.51 -28.36 13.06
C SER A 164 -33.67 -27.90 13.95
N ALA A 165 -33.76 -26.60 14.24
CA ALA A 165 -34.85 -26.02 15.02
C ALA A 165 -36.21 -26.22 14.34
N LEU A 166 -36.27 -26.05 13.01
CA LEU A 166 -37.49 -26.29 12.23
C LEU A 166 -37.94 -27.76 12.33
N ILE A 167 -37.01 -28.71 12.22
CA ILE A 167 -37.30 -30.14 12.38
C ILE A 167 -37.84 -30.43 13.79
N ALA A 168 -37.29 -29.80 14.83
CA ALA A 168 -37.79 -29.95 16.20
C ALA A 168 -39.23 -29.43 16.35
N VAL A 169 -39.53 -28.24 15.83
CA VAL A 169 -40.89 -27.66 15.85
C VAL A 169 -41.87 -28.51 15.04
N GLN A 170 -41.45 -29.02 13.88
CA GLN A 170 -42.26 -29.93 13.06
C GLN A 170 -42.63 -31.21 13.84
N LYS A 171 -41.70 -31.74 14.63
CA LYS A 171 -41.93 -32.91 15.48
C LYS A 171 -42.91 -32.60 16.60
N GLU A 172 -42.74 -31.48 17.30
CA GLU A 172 -43.67 -31.04 18.35
C GLU A 172 -45.08 -30.80 17.80
N PHE A 173 -45.19 -30.15 16.63
CA PHE A 173 -46.46 -29.94 15.97
C PHE A 173 -47.16 -31.26 15.63
N SER A 174 -46.41 -32.24 15.11
CA SER A 174 -46.95 -33.57 14.81
C SER A 174 -47.47 -34.27 16.07
N GLN A 175 -46.73 -34.18 17.18
CA GLN A 175 -47.16 -34.73 18.48
C GLN A 175 -48.43 -34.06 19.01
N LEU A 176 -48.53 -32.73 18.91
CA LEU A 176 -49.74 -31.98 19.31
C LEU A 176 -50.93 -32.34 18.43
N GLN A 177 -50.72 -32.54 17.14
CA GLN A 177 -51.77 -32.99 16.22
C GLN A 177 -52.28 -34.39 16.58
N GLU A 178 -51.39 -35.33 16.91
CA GLU A 178 -51.75 -36.66 17.41
C GLU A 178 -52.55 -36.58 18.72
N LEU A 179 -52.11 -35.77 19.68
CA LEU A 179 -52.80 -35.58 20.95
C LEU A 179 -54.20 -34.97 20.76
N SER A 180 -54.32 -33.96 19.90
CA SER A 180 -55.60 -33.33 19.55
C SER A 180 -56.56 -34.33 18.91
N ASN A 181 -56.06 -35.14 17.96
CA ASN A 181 -56.85 -36.20 17.35
C ASN A 181 -57.31 -37.25 18.37
N HIS A 182 -56.45 -37.62 19.32
CA HIS A 182 -56.80 -38.53 20.40
C HIS A 182 -57.88 -37.95 21.33
N GLN A 183 -57.76 -36.67 21.72
CA GLN A 183 -58.78 -35.99 22.53
C GLN A 183 -60.13 -35.93 21.81
N LYS A 184 -60.13 -35.64 20.50
CA LYS A 184 -61.36 -35.62 19.69
C LYS A 184 -62.04 -37.00 19.62
N LYS A 185 -61.25 -38.07 19.45
CA LYS A 185 -61.76 -39.46 19.50
C LYS A 185 -62.38 -39.75 20.87
N ARG A 186 -61.67 -39.48 21.95
CA ARG A 186 -62.15 -39.68 23.32
C ARG A 186 -63.45 -38.89 23.62
N ALA A 187 -63.52 -37.62 23.19
CA ALA A 187 -64.73 -36.81 23.36
C ALA A 187 -65.92 -37.40 22.59
N THR A 188 -65.68 -37.94 21.40
CA THR A 188 -66.71 -38.60 20.58
C THR A 188 -67.17 -39.91 21.23
N GLU A 189 -66.25 -40.69 21.80
CA GLU A 189 -66.57 -41.91 22.57
C GLU A 189 -67.44 -41.59 23.79
N ILE A 190 -67.08 -40.56 24.57
CA ILE A 190 -67.87 -40.11 25.74
C ILE A 190 -69.25 -39.63 25.30
N LEU A 191 -69.36 -38.81 24.24
CA LEU A 191 -70.64 -38.36 23.69
C LEU A 191 -71.50 -39.56 23.27
N ASN A 192 -70.91 -40.55 22.60
CA ASN A 192 -71.62 -41.76 22.17
C ASN A 192 -72.11 -42.60 23.36
N LEU A 193 -71.31 -42.71 24.44
CA LEU A 193 -71.75 -43.38 25.68
C LEU A 193 -72.92 -42.63 26.32
N LEU A 194 -72.84 -41.31 26.46
CA LEU A 194 -73.93 -40.50 27.02
C LEU A 194 -75.21 -40.60 26.18
N LEU A 195 -75.10 -40.55 24.86
CA LEU A 195 -76.25 -40.72 23.95
C LEU A 195 -76.86 -42.12 24.06
N LYS A 196 -76.02 -43.15 24.25
CA LYS A 196 -76.48 -44.52 24.47
C LYS A 196 -77.22 -44.65 25.80
N ASP A 197 -76.66 -44.13 26.89
CA ASP A 197 -77.29 -44.14 28.21
C ASP A 197 -78.62 -43.38 28.20
N LEU A 198 -78.68 -42.22 27.54
CA LEU A 198 -79.92 -41.46 27.33
C LEU A 198 -80.95 -42.25 26.51
N GLY A 199 -80.51 -42.99 25.48
CA GLY A 199 -81.36 -43.87 24.69
C GLY A 199 -81.90 -45.04 25.50
N GLU A 200 -81.08 -45.66 26.36
CA GLU A 200 -81.49 -46.72 27.28
C GLU A 200 -82.52 -46.21 28.30
N ILE A 201 -82.29 -45.02 28.86
CA ILE A 201 -83.25 -44.35 29.76
C ILE A 201 -84.58 -44.05 29.03
N GLY A 202 -84.52 -43.51 27.81
CA GLY A 202 -85.70 -43.28 26.98
C GLY A 202 -86.48 -44.56 26.67
N GLY A 203 -85.77 -45.67 26.44
CA GLY A 203 -86.36 -47.00 26.25
C GLY A 203 -87.06 -47.55 27.50
N ILE A 204 -86.50 -47.31 28.69
CA ILE A 204 -87.11 -47.72 29.97
C ILE A 204 -88.35 -46.87 30.30
N ILE A 205 -88.33 -45.58 29.95
CA ILE A 205 -89.42 -44.63 30.24
C ILE A 205 -90.58 -44.74 29.25
N GLY A 206 -90.41 -45.48 28.14
CA GLY A 206 -91.50 -45.82 27.23
C GLY A 206 -92.04 -44.65 26.40
N ASN A 207 -91.25 -43.58 26.20
CA ASN A 207 -91.66 -42.41 25.44
C ASN A 207 -90.56 -42.01 24.43
N SER A 208 -90.83 -42.22 23.14
CA SER A 208 -89.87 -42.02 22.04
C SER A 208 -89.57 -40.57 21.66
N GLU A 209 -89.99 -39.57 22.43
CA GLU A 209 -89.69 -38.16 22.18
C GLU A 209 -89.73 -37.39 23.51
N ILE A 210 -88.63 -36.77 23.95
CA ILE A 210 -88.66 -35.55 24.80
C ILE A 210 -87.29 -34.86 24.76
N LYS A 211 -87.35 -33.60 24.28
CA LYS A 211 -86.32 -32.57 24.33
C LYS A 211 -86.13 -32.05 25.77
N SER A 212 -84.87 -31.70 26.06
CA SER A 212 -84.40 -30.48 26.72
C SER A 212 -85.06 -29.98 28.02
N MET A 213 -84.18 -29.53 28.91
CA MET A 213 -84.38 -28.73 30.12
C MET A 213 -84.95 -29.49 31.31
N THR A 214 -84.11 -29.71 32.32
CA THR A 214 -84.08 -28.91 33.56
C THR A 214 -82.93 -29.42 34.43
N GLU A 215 -81.93 -28.56 34.72
CA GLU A 215 -81.23 -28.44 36.02
C GLU A 215 -79.95 -27.58 35.88
N VAL A 216 -80.14 -26.26 35.85
CA VAL A 216 -79.08 -25.23 35.72
C VAL A 216 -78.49 -24.81 37.08
N ASN A 217 -78.87 -25.42 38.20
CA ASN A 217 -78.45 -24.92 39.52
C ASN A 217 -77.12 -25.47 40.06
N GLY A 218 -76.58 -26.58 39.53
CA GLY A 218 -75.29 -27.12 39.98
C GLY A 218 -74.06 -26.48 39.31
N MET A 219 -74.20 -26.01 38.07
CA MET A 219 -73.07 -25.50 37.26
C MET A 219 -72.54 -24.13 37.74
N ILE A 220 -73.37 -23.32 38.38
CA ILE A 220 -73.00 -21.95 38.78
C ILE A 220 -71.97 -21.95 39.93
N GLU A 221 -72.05 -22.89 40.88
CA GLU A 221 -71.10 -22.95 42.00
C GLU A 221 -69.71 -23.44 41.58
N GLU A 222 -69.63 -24.36 40.61
CA GLU A 222 -68.37 -24.80 40.03
C GLU A 222 -67.69 -23.68 39.24
N GLU A 223 -68.44 -22.89 38.47
CA GLU A 223 -67.93 -21.71 37.75
C GLU A 223 -67.37 -20.65 38.71
N PHE A 224 -68.01 -20.41 39.86
CA PHE A 224 -67.49 -19.48 40.88
C PHE A 224 -66.19 -19.96 41.53
N THR A 225 -66.04 -21.27 41.71
CA THR A 225 -64.82 -21.86 42.27
C THR A 225 -63.66 -21.78 41.28
N VAL A 226 -63.91 -22.05 40.00
CA VAL A 226 -62.93 -21.89 38.91
C VAL A 226 -62.48 -20.44 38.79
N ALA A 227 -63.42 -19.48 38.83
CA ALA A 227 -63.09 -18.05 38.80
C ALA A 227 -62.21 -17.63 40.00
N ARG A 228 -62.51 -18.13 41.21
CA ARG A 228 -61.74 -17.84 42.43
C ARG A 228 -60.32 -18.39 42.38
N LEU A 229 -60.14 -19.59 41.84
CA LEU A 229 -58.83 -20.20 41.63
C LEU A 229 -58.03 -19.45 40.56
N PHE A 230 -58.68 -19.02 39.47
CA PHE A 230 -58.03 -18.21 38.43
C PHE A 230 -57.55 -16.86 38.99
N VAL A 231 -58.39 -16.17 39.77
CA VAL A 231 -58.00 -14.92 40.47
C VAL A 231 -56.83 -15.16 41.43
N SER A 232 -56.82 -16.29 42.15
CA SER A 232 -55.73 -16.64 43.06
C SER A 232 -54.42 -16.92 42.31
N LYS A 233 -54.49 -17.59 41.16
CA LYS A 233 -53.36 -17.83 40.27
C LYS A 233 -52.81 -16.52 39.71
N MET A 234 -53.68 -15.66 39.16
CA MET A 234 -53.28 -14.33 38.67
C MET A 234 -52.61 -13.51 39.77
N LYS A 235 -53.15 -13.52 41.00
CA LYS A 235 -52.55 -12.83 42.15
C LYS A 235 -51.13 -13.33 42.46
N SER A 236 -50.87 -14.63 42.31
CA SER A 236 -49.54 -15.21 42.52
C SER A 236 -48.55 -14.87 41.40
N GLU A 237 -49.01 -14.83 40.15
CA GLU A 237 -48.22 -14.44 38.99
C GLU A 237 -47.84 -12.96 39.05
N VAL A 238 -48.80 -12.07 39.39
CA VAL A 238 -48.55 -10.64 39.59
C VAL A 238 -47.50 -10.41 40.70
N LYS A 239 -47.59 -11.13 41.82
CA LYS A 239 -46.56 -11.05 42.88
C LYS A 239 -45.17 -11.45 42.39
N THR A 240 -45.09 -12.46 41.53
CA THR A 240 -43.82 -12.94 40.97
C THR A 240 -43.24 -11.94 39.97
N LEU A 241 -44.10 -11.36 39.11
CA LEU A 241 -43.71 -10.30 38.18
C LEU A 241 -43.20 -9.05 38.92
N VAL A 242 -43.88 -8.63 39.99
CA VAL A 242 -43.43 -7.49 40.82
C VAL A 242 -42.05 -7.76 41.44
N LYS A 243 -41.80 -8.98 41.93
CA LYS A 243 -40.47 -9.36 42.45
C LYS A 243 -39.41 -9.32 41.36
N ARG A 244 -39.72 -9.84 40.17
CA ARG A 244 -38.81 -9.82 39.02
C ARG A 244 -38.53 -8.40 38.53
N SER A 245 -39.53 -7.52 38.50
CA SER A 245 -39.35 -6.10 38.16
C SER A 245 -38.40 -5.42 39.12
N LYS A 246 -38.61 -5.60 40.44
CA LYS A 246 -37.71 -5.03 41.46
C LYS A 246 -36.28 -5.55 41.35
N GLN A 247 -36.11 -6.83 41.02
CA GLN A 247 -34.79 -7.40 40.79
C GLN A 247 -34.11 -6.79 39.55
N LEU A 248 -34.86 -6.64 38.44
CA LEU A 248 -34.35 -6.01 37.23
C LEU A 248 -33.99 -4.54 37.44
N GLU A 249 -34.82 -3.79 38.18
CA GLU A 249 -34.53 -2.41 38.58
C GLU A 249 -33.25 -2.31 39.43
N GLY A 250 -33.04 -3.25 40.37
CA GLY A 250 -31.81 -3.35 41.15
C GLY A 250 -30.58 -3.60 40.28
N THR A 251 -30.66 -4.60 39.38
CA THR A 251 -29.54 -4.89 38.45
C THR A 251 -29.25 -3.76 37.49
N GLN A 252 -30.28 -3.02 37.06
CA GLN A 252 -30.14 -1.85 36.19
C GLN A 252 -29.41 -0.72 36.92
N LEU A 253 -29.75 -0.46 38.19
CA LEU A 253 -29.06 0.53 39.02
C LEU A 253 -27.58 0.18 39.22
N ASP A 254 -27.27 -1.08 39.49
CA ASP A 254 -25.88 -1.52 39.68
C ASP A 254 -25.07 -1.47 38.37
N CYS A 255 -25.69 -1.81 37.23
CA CYS A 255 -25.08 -1.65 35.92
C CYS A 255 -24.77 -0.17 35.61
N ASN A 256 -25.72 0.73 35.87
CA ASN A 256 -25.53 2.17 35.69
C ASN A 256 -24.42 2.72 36.60
N LYS A 257 -24.30 2.24 37.85
CA LYS A 257 -23.20 2.65 38.74
C LYS A 257 -21.84 2.25 38.16
N LYS A 258 -21.69 1.01 37.71
CA LYS A 258 -20.46 0.52 37.07
C LYS A 258 -20.12 1.29 35.79
N MET A 259 -21.13 1.60 34.98
CA MET A 259 -20.96 2.42 33.78
C MET A 259 -20.41 3.81 34.15
N ASN A 260 -21.00 4.47 35.14
CA ASN A 260 -20.54 5.79 35.60
C ASN A 260 -19.13 5.76 36.23
N GLU A 261 -18.74 4.66 36.87
CA GLU A 261 -17.38 4.45 37.39
C GLU A 261 -16.38 4.30 36.24
N ASN A 262 -16.69 3.46 35.24
CA ASN A 262 -15.88 3.29 34.04
C ASN A 262 -15.74 4.61 33.26
N GLU A 263 -16.81 5.41 33.14
CA GLU A 263 -16.75 6.74 32.51
C GLU A 263 -15.80 7.68 33.24
N ARG A 264 -15.77 7.65 34.58
CA ARG A 264 -14.81 8.44 35.37
C ARG A 264 -13.37 7.96 35.19
N GLU A 265 -13.14 6.65 35.19
CA GLU A 265 -11.81 6.09 34.94
C GLU A 265 -11.31 6.44 33.54
N LEU A 266 -12.17 6.31 32.53
CA LEU A 266 -11.87 6.68 31.15
C LEU A 266 -11.51 8.17 31.02
N ALA A 267 -12.27 9.06 31.67
CA ALA A 267 -11.97 10.48 31.72
C ALA A 267 -10.60 10.77 32.38
N SER A 268 -10.25 10.03 33.44
CA SER A 268 -8.94 10.13 34.09
C SER A 268 -7.81 9.67 33.18
N CYS A 269 -7.99 8.57 32.44
CA CYS A 269 -7.02 8.08 31.46
C CYS A 269 -6.82 9.09 30.32
N HIS A 270 -7.89 9.66 29.77
CA HIS A 270 -7.80 10.69 28.74
C HIS A 270 -7.02 11.92 29.21
N LEU A 271 -7.27 12.37 30.45
CA LEU A 271 -6.52 13.48 31.04
C LEU A 271 -5.03 13.16 31.16
N LEU A 272 -4.69 11.94 31.59
CA LEU A 272 -3.30 11.51 31.73
C LEU A 272 -2.58 11.44 30.37
N VAL A 273 -3.25 10.93 29.33
CA VAL A 273 -2.71 10.94 27.96
C VAL A 273 -2.46 12.37 27.49
N SER A 274 -3.42 13.29 27.68
CA SER A 274 -3.25 14.69 27.29
C SER A 274 -2.09 15.38 28.02
N GLN A 275 -1.87 15.05 29.30
CA GLN A 275 -0.71 15.52 30.06
C GLN A 275 0.62 14.98 29.50
N HIS A 276 0.68 13.69 29.14
CA HIS A 276 1.86 13.10 28.52
C HIS A 276 2.16 13.69 27.14
N GLU A 277 1.14 13.90 26.31
CA GLU A 277 1.28 14.57 25.01
C GLU A 277 1.86 15.98 25.15
N ALA A 278 1.34 16.77 26.10
CA ALA A 278 1.87 18.10 26.38
C ALA A 278 3.33 18.07 26.86
N LYS A 279 3.69 17.09 27.69
CA LYS A 279 5.07 16.91 28.18
C LYS A 279 6.01 16.50 27.06
N ILE A 280 5.60 15.58 26.19
CA ILE A 280 6.39 15.17 25.01
C ILE A 280 6.64 16.40 24.13
N LYS A 281 5.60 17.18 23.82
CA LYS A 281 5.74 18.40 23.02
C LYS A 281 6.75 19.38 23.64
N SER A 282 6.64 19.65 24.94
CA SER A 282 7.59 20.54 25.63
C SER A 282 9.02 20.02 25.63
N LEU A 283 9.23 18.70 25.76
CA LEU A 283 10.57 18.11 25.71
C LEU A 283 11.15 18.14 24.30
N THR A 284 10.33 17.89 23.28
CA THR A 284 10.71 18.01 21.88
C THR A 284 11.14 19.43 21.55
N ASP A 285 10.37 20.44 21.96
CA ASP A 285 10.71 21.85 21.76
C ASP A 285 12.03 22.22 22.47
N TYR A 286 12.25 21.70 23.68
CA TYR A 286 13.49 21.89 24.42
C TYR A 286 14.70 21.25 23.70
N THR A 287 14.57 20.02 23.23
CA THR A 287 15.62 19.33 22.47
C THR A 287 15.95 20.07 21.17
N GLN A 288 14.95 20.55 20.44
CA GLN A 288 15.17 21.34 19.22
C GLN A 288 15.94 22.65 19.52
N ASN A 289 15.62 23.32 20.62
CA ASN A 289 16.33 24.53 21.03
C ASN A 289 17.79 24.22 21.41
N MET A 290 18.02 23.14 22.15
CA MET A 290 19.37 22.69 22.49
C MET A 290 20.18 22.32 21.23
N GLU A 291 19.55 21.70 20.23
CA GLU A 291 20.19 21.35 18.96
C GLU A 291 20.54 22.61 18.14
N GLN A 292 19.66 23.62 18.10
CA GLN A 292 19.97 24.91 17.49
C GLN A 292 21.16 25.60 18.18
N LYS A 293 21.21 25.55 19.51
CA LYS A 293 22.33 26.12 20.28
C LYS A 293 23.63 25.34 20.05
N ARG A 294 23.56 24.02 19.91
CA ARG A 294 24.70 23.15 19.56
C ARG A 294 25.27 23.57 18.21
N ARG A 295 24.42 23.72 17.19
CA ARG A 295 24.82 24.15 15.84
C ARG A 295 25.47 25.54 15.84
N GLN A 296 24.93 26.51 16.59
CA GLN A 296 25.54 27.84 16.73
C GLN A 296 26.94 27.77 17.36
N LEU A 297 27.15 26.89 18.34
CA LEU A 297 28.45 26.70 18.97
C LEU A 297 29.44 26.01 18.03
N GLU A 298 28.98 25.05 17.22
CA GLU A 298 29.81 24.42 16.17
C GLU A 298 30.26 25.46 15.13
N GLU A 299 29.35 26.28 14.62
CA GLU A 299 29.68 27.36 13.68
C GLU A 299 30.69 28.36 14.28
N SER A 300 30.54 28.70 15.56
CA SER A 300 31.50 29.54 16.28
C SER A 300 32.86 28.87 16.47
N HIS A 301 32.87 27.55 16.73
CA HIS A 301 34.10 26.77 16.88
C HIS A 301 34.87 26.72 15.56
N ASP A 302 34.17 26.45 14.45
CA ASP A 302 34.76 26.41 13.12
C ASP A 302 35.35 27.77 12.72
N SER A 303 34.65 28.87 13.02
CA SER A 303 35.15 30.23 12.79
C SER A 303 36.44 30.51 13.57
N LEU A 304 36.49 30.14 14.86
CA LEU A 304 37.70 30.32 15.68
C LEU A 304 38.85 29.45 15.20
N ASN A 305 38.56 28.24 14.75
CA ASN A 305 39.56 27.33 14.20
C ASN A 305 40.16 27.87 12.89
N GLU A 306 39.34 28.52 12.05
CA GLU A 306 39.81 29.21 10.85
C GLU A 306 40.73 30.41 11.19
N GLU A 307 40.38 31.20 12.23
CA GLU A 307 41.24 32.28 12.71
C GLU A 307 42.58 31.77 13.27
N LEU A 308 42.56 30.68 14.05
CA LEU A 308 43.78 30.03 14.54
C LEU A 308 44.67 29.54 13.40
N ALA A 309 44.09 28.94 12.36
CA ALA A 309 44.83 28.50 11.18
C ALA A 309 45.48 29.69 10.44
N LYS A 310 44.78 30.82 10.31
CA LYS A 310 45.32 32.05 9.71
C LYS A 310 46.48 32.63 10.53
N LEU A 311 46.34 32.70 11.86
CA LEU A 311 47.40 33.18 12.75
C LEU A 311 48.63 32.27 12.68
N HIS A 312 48.45 30.94 12.70
CA HIS A 312 49.55 30.00 12.58
C HIS A 312 50.26 30.10 11.21
N ALA A 313 49.52 30.36 10.13
CA ALA A 313 50.12 30.61 8.82
C ALA A 313 50.93 31.92 8.80
N GLN A 314 50.43 32.97 9.46
CA GLN A 314 51.11 34.25 9.61
C GLN A 314 52.38 34.16 10.48
N GLU A 315 52.32 33.42 11.59
CA GLU A 315 53.45 33.14 12.47
C GLU A 315 54.55 32.39 11.72
N LYS A 316 54.20 31.32 10.99
CA LYS A 316 55.14 30.55 10.17
C LYS A 316 55.78 31.38 9.06
N MET A 317 55.03 32.33 8.48
CA MET A 317 55.57 33.27 7.48
C MET A 317 56.54 34.29 8.12
N GLN A 318 56.28 34.74 9.34
CA GLN A 318 57.18 35.62 10.09
C GLN A 318 58.44 34.89 10.57
N GLU A 319 58.33 33.62 10.96
CA GLU A 319 59.45 32.77 11.36
C GLU A 319 60.43 32.55 10.20
N VAL A 320 59.91 32.27 8.99
CA VAL A 320 60.72 32.16 7.76
C VAL A 320 61.40 33.49 7.41
N SER A 321 60.73 34.63 7.66
CA SER A 321 61.30 35.97 7.49
C SER A 321 62.40 36.32 8.53
N PHE A 322 62.35 35.69 9.71
CA PHE A 322 63.37 35.85 10.76
C PHE A 322 64.59 34.96 10.52
N GLN A 323 64.38 33.73 10.03
CA GLN A 323 65.44 32.77 9.69
C GLN A 323 66.32 33.21 8.50
N ASP A 324 65.85 34.14 7.66
CA ASP A 324 66.62 34.75 6.58
C ASP A 324 67.62 35.84 7.04
N LYS A 325 67.57 36.27 8.31
CA LYS A 325 68.48 37.30 8.87
C LYS A 325 69.58 36.76 9.80
N GLU A 326 69.57 35.47 10.12
CA GLU A 326 70.48 34.86 11.11
C GLU A 326 71.47 33.86 10.50
N LYS A 327 71.72 33.96 9.19
CA LYS A 327 72.63 33.08 8.43
C LYS A 327 73.88 33.77 7.90
N GLU A 328 74.46 34.71 8.64
CA GLU A 328 75.76 35.29 8.31
C GLU A 328 76.72 35.29 9.51
N HIS A 329 77.66 34.33 9.48
CA HIS A 329 78.95 34.26 10.18
C HIS A 329 79.09 33.78 11.65
N GLN A 330 79.82 32.66 11.78
CA GLN A 330 80.79 32.30 12.84
C GLN A 330 80.32 31.65 14.16
N SER A 331 80.02 30.34 14.15
CA SER A 331 80.45 29.42 15.24
C SER A 331 80.44 27.94 14.78
N LEU A 332 81.21 27.65 13.74
CA LEU A 332 81.21 26.35 13.04
C LEU A 332 81.82 25.14 13.79
N LEU A 333 82.20 25.25 15.06
CA LEU A 333 82.68 24.06 15.80
C LEU A 333 82.24 23.96 17.27
N GLN A 334 81.80 25.05 17.90
CA GLN A 334 81.15 24.99 19.21
C GLN A 334 79.63 25.02 19.04
N ASP A 335 79.08 25.79 18.08
CA ASP A 335 77.68 25.60 17.67
C ASP A 335 77.50 24.23 17.05
N ALA A 336 78.45 23.62 16.34
CA ALA A 336 78.20 22.30 15.76
C ALA A 336 77.79 21.24 16.81
N ASN A 337 78.26 21.37 18.06
CA ASN A 337 77.87 20.48 19.17
C ASN A 337 76.66 21.00 19.96
N GLU A 338 76.54 22.32 20.15
CA GLU A 338 75.38 22.93 20.81
C GLU A 338 74.14 22.91 19.91
N MET A 339 74.28 23.21 18.62
CA MET A 339 73.34 23.00 17.51
C MET A 339 73.01 21.53 17.32
N LYS A 340 73.96 20.60 17.44
CA LYS A 340 73.63 19.17 17.44
C LYS A 340 72.78 18.79 18.65
N LYS A 341 73.10 19.29 19.85
CA LYS A 341 72.32 19.03 21.06
C LYS A 341 70.95 19.69 21.03
N THR A 342 70.83 20.92 20.55
CA THR A 342 69.53 21.61 20.38
C THR A 342 68.73 21.02 19.24
N LEU A 343 69.38 20.53 18.16
CA LEU A 343 68.72 19.77 17.11
C LEU A 343 68.24 18.41 17.63
N GLU A 344 69.02 17.72 18.46
CA GLU A 344 68.60 16.47 19.13
C GLU A 344 67.44 16.73 20.10
N GLU A 345 67.49 17.79 20.91
CA GLU A 345 66.38 18.21 21.78
C GLU A 345 65.16 18.65 20.96
N GLN A 346 65.34 19.36 19.84
CA GLN A 346 64.26 19.71 18.93
C GLN A 346 63.65 18.50 18.26
N MET A 347 64.46 17.53 17.81
CA MET A 347 63.98 16.28 17.24
C MET A 347 63.24 15.43 18.26
N GLU A 348 63.72 15.37 19.51
CA GLU A 348 63.05 14.66 20.59
C GLU A 348 61.75 15.37 20.99
N ASN A 349 61.75 16.70 21.09
CA ASN A 349 60.54 17.50 21.30
C ASN A 349 59.54 17.31 20.15
N HIS A 350 60.01 17.23 18.90
CA HIS A 350 59.15 16.98 17.74
C HIS A 350 58.60 15.56 17.75
N ARG A 351 59.41 14.58 18.18
CA ARG A 351 59.01 13.18 18.35
C ARG A 351 57.98 13.04 19.46
N GLU A 352 58.19 13.69 20.61
CA GLU A 352 57.24 13.75 21.70
C GLU A 352 55.94 14.47 21.29
N ALA A 353 56.03 15.59 20.56
CA ALA A 353 54.88 16.33 20.07
C ALA A 353 54.06 15.46 19.10
N HIS A 354 54.71 14.78 18.16
CA HIS A 354 54.07 13.81 17.28
C HIS A 354 53.47 12.63 18.05
N GLN A 355 54.16 12.10 19.07
CA GLN A 355 53.64 11.01 19.88
C GLN A 355 52.42 11.45 20.70
N LYS A 356 52.42 12.67 21.25
CA LYS A 356 51.26 13.29 21.92
C LYS A 356 50.11 13.53 20.94
N GLN A 357 50.39 13.96 19.72
CA GLN A 357 49.36 14.13 18.68
C GLN A 357 48.77 12.79 18.27
N LEU A 358 49.59 11.75 18.09
CA LEU A 358 49.13 10.39 17.80
C LEU A 358 48.31 9.81 18.95
N ALA A 359 48.68 10.06 20.21
CA ALA A 359 47.90 9.66 21.36
C ALA A 359 46.52 10.35 21.37
N ARG A 360 46.47 11.67 21.17
CA ARG A 360 45.21 12.42 21.07
C ARG A 360 44.31 11.90 19.94
N LEU A 361 44.88 11.63 18.77
CA LEU A 361 44.13 11.08 17.64
C LEU A 361 43.61 9.67 17.93
N ARG A 362 44.35 8.84 18.68
CA ARG A 362 43.86 7.52 19.11
C ARG A 362 42.72 7.65 20.11
N ASP A 363 42.85 8.54 21.09
CA ASP A 363 41.80 8.81 22.07
C ASP A 363 40.53 9.35 21.39
N GLU A 364 40.69 10.25 20.40
CA GLU A 364 39.58 10.77 19.60
C GLU A 364 38.92 9.67 18.76
N ILE A 365 39.71 8.78 18.12
CA ILE A 365 39.18 7.63 17.40
C ILE A 365 38.39 6.70 18.34
N GLU A 366 38.89 6.45 19.55
CA GLU A 366 38.21 5.62 20.55
C GLU A 366 36.90 6.29 21.02
N GLU A 367 36.90 7.59 21.25
CA GLU A 367 35.69 8.35 21.60
C GLU A 367 34.65 8.33 20.47
N LYS A 368 35.08 8.57 19.23
CA LYS A 368 34.20 8.48 18.05
C LYS A 368 33.65 7.06 17.88
N GLN A 369 34.46 6.03 18.11
CA GLN A 369 34.01 4.64 18.04
C GLN A 369 32.96 4.33 19.11
N LYS A 370 33.15 4.83 20.34
CA LYS A 370 32.18 4.69 21.42
C LYS A 370 30.85 5.38 21.08
N ILE A 371 30.89 6.59 20.51
CA ILE A 371 29.70 7.30 20.05
C ILE A 371 28.98 6.53 18.94
N VAL A 372 29.72 5.93 18.00
CA VAL A 372 29.14 5.08 16.94
C VAL A 372 28.44 3.86 17.54
N ASP A 373 29.02 3.22 18.55
CA ASP A 373 28.41 2.07 19.21
C ASP A 373 27.16 2.48 20.01
N GLU A 374 27.19 3.62 20.72
CA GLU A 374 26.00 4.18 21.39
C GLU A 374 24.87 4.52 20.40
N PHE A 375 25.19 5.09 19.24
CA PHE A 375 24.21 5.33 18.18
C PHE A 375 23.68 4.03 17.58
N ARG A 376 24.51 2.99 17.44
CA ARG A 376 24.07 1.68 16.96
C ARG A 376 23.08 1.04 17.93
N ASP A 377 23.36 1.09 19.23
CA ASP A 377 22.48 0.57 20.28
C ASP A 377 21.15 1.35 20.34
N LEU A 378 21.21 2.68 20.22
CA LEU A 378 20.00 3.51 20.18
C LEU A 378 19.15 3.21 18.94
N ASN A 379 19.79 3.08 17.77
CA ASN A 379 19.10 2.74 16.54
C ASN A 379 18.44 1.35 16.63
N GLN A 380 19.12 0.37 17.23
CA GLN A 380 18.53 -0.96 17.46
C GLN A 380 17.33 -0.92 18.40
N LYS A 381 17.38 -0.11 19.47
CA LYS A 381 16.23 0.09 20.37
C LYS A 381 15.05 0.75 19.65
N LEU A 382 15.32 1.77 18.83
CA LEU A 382 14.29 2.45 18.03
C LEU A 382 13.63 1.49 17.03
N VAL A 383 14.39 0.64 16.36
CA VAL A 383 13.84 -0.38 15.45
C VAL A 383 12.91 -1.34 16.21
N LEU A 384 13.33 -1.85 17.37
CA LEU A 384 12.48 -2.74 18.18
C LEU A 384 11.21 -2.05 18.68
N GLU A 385 11.29 -0.77 19.06
CA GLU A 385 10.13 0.02 19.47
C GLU A 385 9.18 0.27 18.29
N GLN A 386 9.73 0.54 17.10
CA GLN A 386 8.96 0.69 15.87
C GLN A 386 8.26 -0.63 15.49
N GLU A 387 8.95 -1.76 15.52
CA GLU A 387 8.37 -3.09 15.26
C GLU A 387 7.24 -3.41 16.23
N LYS A 388 7.44 -3.11 17.52
CA LYS A 388 6.41 -3.30 18.54
C LYS A 388 5.19 -2.42 18.29
N LEU A 389 5.40 -1.12 18.01
CA LEU A 389 4.32 -0.19 17.73
C LEU A 389 3.53 -0.61 16.48
N ASN A 390 4.24 -1.10 15.45
CA ASN A 390 3.60 -1.62 14.23
C ASN A 390 2.77 -2.87 14.52
N SER A 391 3.27 -3.78 15.37
CA SER A 391 2.50 -4.95 15.81
C SER A 391 1.26 -4.57 16.62
N ASP A 392 1.36 -3.55 17.48
CA ASP A 392 0.23 -3.09 18.29
C ASP A 392 -0.80 -2.35 17.42
N PHE A 393 -0.36 -1.60 16.41
CA PHE A 393 -1.22 -0.97 15.42
C PHE A 393 -2.00 -2.00 14.61
N GLU A 394 -1.35 -3.05 14.10
CA GLU A 394 -2.04 -4.10 13.34
C GLU A 394 -3.08 -4.85 14.20
N LYS A 395 -2.76 -5.11 15.48
CA LYS A 395 -3.75 -5.69 16.42
C LYS A 395 -4.95 -4.77 16.63
N LEU A 396 -4.72 -3.48 16.88
CA LEU A 396 -5.79 -2.51 17.06
C LEU A 396 -6.67 -2.39 15.81
N LYS A 397 -6.07 -2.44 14.63
CA LYS A 397 -6.77 -2.41 13.34
C LYS A 397 -7.63 -3.67 13.12
N MET A 398 -7.14 -4.85 13.52
CA MET A 398 -7.94 -6.08 13.54
C MET A 398 -9.12 -5.97 14.50
N ASP A 399 -8.89 -5.52 15.74
CA ASP A 399 -9.94 -5.33 16.75
C ASP A 399 -11.01 -4.33 16.28
N GLU A 400 -10.61 -3.25 15.59
CA GLU A 400 -11.53 -2.28 14.99
C GLU A 400 -12.37 -2.91 13.88
N CYS A 401 -11.75 -3.71 12.99
CA CYS A 401 -12.45 -4.42 11.94
C CYS A 401 -13.49 -5.40 12.52
N GLU A 402 -13.10 -6.19 13.51
CA GLU A 402 -14.01 -7.13 14.19
C GLU A 402 -15.19 -6.41 14.85
N LYS A 403 -14.93 -5.33 15.59
CA LYS A 403 -15.99 -4.52 16.20
C LYS A 403 -16.90 -3.87 15.16
N SER A 404 -16.37 -3.44 14.02
CA SER A 404 -17.16 -2.90 12.91
C SER A 404 -18.10 -3.96 12.31
N MET A 405 -17.60 -5.18 12.11
CA MET A 405 -18.41 -6.31 11.65
C MET A 405 -19.51 -6.69 12.68
N GLU A 406 -19.17 -6.73 13.97
CA GLU A 406 -20.11 -6.99 15.06
C GLU A 406 -21.23 -5.93 15.10
N LEU A 407 -20.84 -4.66 14.95
CA LEU A 407 -21.78 -3.54 14.88
C LEU A 407 -22.71 -3.66 13.67
N GLN A 408 -22.18 -4.01 12.49
CA GLN A 408 -22.99 -4.19 11.28
C GLN A 408 -24.01 -5.33 11.45
N LYS A 409 -23.62 -6.44 12.09
CA LYS A 409 -24.55 -7.54 12.44
C LYS A 409 -25.66 -7.06 13.38
N LEU A 410 -25.31 -6.29 14.41
CA LEU A 410 -26.27 -5.73 15.36
C LEU A 410 -27.25 -4.76 14.69
N VAL A 411 -26.78 -3.92 13.77
CA VAL A 411 -27.64 -3.02 12.98
C VAL A 411 -28.64 -3.83 12.17
N LEU A 412 -28.20 -4.85 11.43
CA LEU A 412 -29.09 -5.71 10.65
C LEU A 412 -30.13 -6.44 11.52
N LEU A 413 -29.73 -6.91 12.70
CA LEU A 413 -30.65 -7.56 13.64
C LEU A 413 -31.70 -6.56 14.16
N ASN A 414 -31.28 -5.33 14.45
CA ASN A 414 -32.18 -4.26 14.88
C ASN A 414 -33.16 -3.86 13.78
N ASP A 415 -32.71 -3.78 12.53
CA ASP A 415 -33.57 -3.47 11.37
C ASP A 415 -34.62 -4.57 11.16
N LYS A 416 -34.22 -5.86 11.25
CA LYS A 416 -35.16 -6.99 11.21
C LYS A 416 -36.18 -6.90 12.34
N ARG A 417 -35.75 -6.53 13.55
CA ARG A 417 -36.64 -6.36 14.71
C ARG A 417 -37.62 -5.22 14.48
N GLU A 418 -37.17 -4.10 13.92
CA GLU A 418 -38.03 -2.94 13.66
C GLU A 418 -39.02 -3.23 12.53
N GLN A 419 -38.59 -3.96 11.49
CA GLN A 419 -39.49 -4.45 10.44
C GLN A 419 -40.59 -5.36 11.03
N ALA A 420 -40.22 -6.33 11.87
CA ALA A 420 -41.19 -7.19 12.53
C ALA A 420 -42.19 -6.41 13.39
N LYS A 421 -41.74 -5.35 14.08
CA LYS A 421 -42.66 -4.44 14.81
C LYS A 421 -43.59 -3.69 13.87
N GLN A 422 -43.10 -3.19 12.73
CA GLN A 422 -43.95 -2.50 11.76
C GLN A 422 -45.01 -3.43 11.15
N ASP A 423 -44.62 -4.66 10.84
CA ASP A 423 -45.55 -5.68 10.31
C ASP A 423 -46.63 -6.04 11.35
N LEU A 424 -46.24 -6.15 12.64
CA LEU A 424 -47.17 -6.37 13.74
C LEU A 424 -48.09 -5.16 13.99
N LYS A 425 -47.61 -3.94 13.78
CA LYS A 425 -48.41 -2.72 13.97
C LYS A 425 -49.64 -2.67 13.06
N GLY A 426 -49.53 -3.10 11.81
CA GLY A 426 -50.69 -3.18 10.89
C GLY A 426 -51.74 -4.19 11.38
N LEU A 427 -51.28 -5.29 11.96
CA LEU A 427 -52.16 -6.29 12.59
C LEU A 427 -52.82 -5.73 13.86
N GLU A 428 -52.06 -5.04 14.72
CA GLU A 428 -52.59 -4.37 15.92
C GLU A 428 -53.68 -3.34 15.57
N GLU A 429 -53.46 -2.53 14.55
CA GLU A 429 -54.45 -1.56 14.05
C GLU A 429 -55.71 -2.25 13.50
N THR A 430 -55.55 -3.39 12.82
CA THR A 430 -56.67 -4.18 12.30
C THR A 430 -57.47 -4.80 13.44
N VAL A 431 -56.80 -5.41 14.41
CA VAL A 431 -57.43 -5.96 15.61
C VAL A 431 -58.16 -4.87 16.40
N ALA A 432 -57.58 -3.68 16.55
CA ALA A 432 -58.23 -2.55 17.20
C ALA A 432 -59.52 -2.12 16.47
N LYS A 433 -59.50 -2.06 15.13
CA LYS A 433 -60.69 -1.75 14.32
C LYS A 433 -61.79 -2.81 14.45
N GLU A 434 -61.43 -4.09 14.44
CA GLU A 434 -62.38 -5.19 14.63
C GLU A 434 -62.98 -5.19 16.03
N LEU A 435 -62.16 -4.96 17.08
CA LEU A 435 -62.64 -4.81 18.45
C LEU A 435 -63.59 -3.61 18.59
N GLN A 436 -63.28 -2.48 17.95
CA GLN A 436 -64.17 -1.32 17.94
C GLN A 436 -65.49 -1.63 17.22
N THR A 437 -65.43 -2.38 16.11
CA THR A 437 -66.62 -2.81 15.37
C THR A 437 -67.47 -3.77 16.20
N LEU A 438 -66.87 -4.75 16.87
CA LEU A 438 -67.54 -5.64 17.81
C LEU A 438 -68.14 -4.88 18.99
N HIS A 439 -67.44 -3.88 19.53
CA HIS A 439 -67.96 -3.02 20.59
C HIS A 439 -69.20 -2.25 20.11
N ASN A 440 -69.16 -1.67 18.91
CA ASN A 440 -70.30 -0.97 18.31
C ASN A 440 -71.49 -1.92 18.06
N LEU A 441 -71.23 -3.12 17.53
CA LEU A 441 -72.24 -4.15 17.31
C LEU A 441 -72.88 -4.62 18.62
N ARG A 442 -72.07 -4.84 19.67
CA ARG A 442 -72.56 -5.16 21.01
C ARG A 442 -73.44 -4.04 21.56
N LYS A 443 -73.04 -2.78 21.39
CA LYS A 443 -73.82 -1.62 21.81
C LYS A 443 -75.17 -1.56 21.08
N LEU A 444 -75.17 -1.77 19.77
CA LEU A 444 -76.39 -1.84 18.96
C LEU A 444 -77.27 -3.01 19.35
N PHE A 445 -76.70 -4.20 19.60
CA PHE A 445 -77.45 -5.38 20.04
C PHE A 445 -78.09 -5.15 21.41
N VAL A 446 -77.36 -4.60 22.38
CA VAL A 446 -77.91 -4.25 23.70
C VAL A 446 -79.00 -3.19 23.57
N GLN A 447 -78.84 -2.19 22.70
CA GLN A 447 -79.88 -1.21 22.40
C GLN A 447 -81.11 -1.86 21.78
N ASP A 448 -80.95 -2.72 20.76
CA ASP A 448 -82.07 -3.41 20.10
C ASP A 448 -82.77 -4.38 21.06
N LEU A 449 -82.02 -5.12 21.87
CA LEU A 449 -82.56 -5.98 22.92
C LEU A 449 -83.32 -5.15 23.96
N THR A 450 -82.77 -4.02 24.42
CA THR A 450 -83.45 -3.13 25.37
C THR A 450 -84.73 -2.53 24.76
N THR A 451 -84.68 -2.17 23.48
CA THR A 451 -85.82 -1.59 22.75
C THR A 451 -86.88 -2.65 22.47
N ARG A 452 -86.48 -3.88 22.16
CA ARG A 452 -87.35 -5.03 21.95
C ARG A 452 -87.94 -5.53 23.24
N VAL A 453 -87.21 -5.56 24.35
CA VAL A 453 -87.74 -5.85 25.70
C VAL A 453 -88.74 -4.78 26.12
N LYS A 454 -88.48 -3.50 25.81
CA LYS A 454 -89.45 -2.41 26.01
C LYS A 454 -90.69 -2.56 25.12
N LYS A 455 -90.53 -2.91 23.84
CA LYS A 455 -91.65 -3.14 22.90
C LYS A 455 -92.41 -4.44 23.16
N SER A 456 -91.75 -5.51 23.56
CA SER A 456 -92.36 -6.79 23.91
C SER A 456 -93.06 -6.75 25.27
N ALA A 457 -92.73 -5.75 26.10
CA ALA A 457 -93.55 -5.39 27.25
C ALA A 457 -94.80 -4.57 26.88
N GLU A 458 -94.91 -4.08 25.63
CA GLU A 458 -96.02 -3.22 25.18
C GLU A 458 -96.93 -3.89 24.11
N LEU A 459 -96.52 -4.96 23.43
CA LEU A 459 -97.27 -5.53 22.31
C LEU A 459 -97.15 -7.07 22.26
N ASP A 460 -98.00 -7.74 23.04
CA ASP A 460 -98.56 -9.03 22.63
C ASP A 460 -99.55 -8.76 21.48
N SER A 461 -99.15 -8.99 20.23
CA SER A 461 -100.03 -9.38 19.11
C SER A 461 -99.26 -9.54 17.79
N ASP A 462 -99.48 -10.69 17.18
CA ASP A 462 -99.27 -11.11 15.77
C ASP A 462 -99.00 -10.03 14.71
N ASP A 463 -98.11 -10.34 13.77
CA ASP A 463 -98.52 -10.81 12.43
C ASP A 463 -97.38 -10.68 11.39
N GLY A 464 -97.29 -11.67 10.51
CA GLY A 464 -96.28 -11.81 9.47
C GLY A 464 -96.52 -10.96 8.23
N GLY A 465 -95.43 -10.51 7.60
CA GLY A 465 -95.45 -9.92 6.26
C GLY A 465 -94.17 -9.16 5.94
N GLY A 466 -93.26 -9.76 5.18
CA GLY A 466 -91.96 -9.18 4.82
C GLY A 466 -92.08 -7.88 4.02
N SER A 467 -91.61 -6.78 4.62
CA SER A 467 -91.65 -5.41 4.07
C SER A 467 -90.72 -5.20 2.86
N ALA A 468 -91.08 -4.26 1.97
CA ALA A 468 -90.30 -3.87 0.79
C ALA A 468 -88.83 -3.50 1.09
N ALA A 469 -88.54 -3.04 2.30
CA ALA A 469 -87.17 -2.76 2.77
C ALA A 469 -86.32 -4.03 2.86
N GLN A 470 -86.93 -5.18 3.18
CA GLN A 470 -86.24 -6.47 3.22
C GLN A 470 -85.87 -6.94 1.81
N LYS A 471 -86.71 -6.68 0.80
CA LYS A 471 -86.40 -6.99 -0.62
C LYS A 471 -85.22 -6.15 -1.15
N GLN A 472 -85.16 -4.85 -0.84
CA GLN A 472 -83.99 -4.03 -1.21
C GLN A 472 -82.71 -4.49 -0.52
N LYS A 473 -82.80 -4.89 0.75
CA LYS A 473 -81.64 -5.40 1.50
C LYS A 473 -81.16 -6.75 0.96
N ILE A 474 -82.07 -7.64 0.57
CA ILE A 474 -81.74 -8.89 -0.12
C ILE A 474 -81.05 -8.58 -1.46
N SER A 475 -81.60 -7.68 -2.28
CA SER A 475 -81.01 -7.31 -3.56
C SER A 475 -79.60 -6.70 -3.43
N PHE A 476 -79.36 -5.88 -2.40
CA PHE A 476 -78.03 -5.34 -2.13
C PHE A 476 -77.02 -6.41 -1.68
N LEU A 477 -77.47 -7.37 -0.87
CA LEU A 477 -76.65 -8.50 -0.45
C LEU A 477 -76.36 -9.45 -1.61
N GLU A 478 -77.33 -9.70 -2.49
CA GLU A 478 -77.15 -10.49 -3.71
C GLU A 478 -76.11 -9.87 -4.64
N ASN A 479 -76.14 -8.56 -4.85
CA ASN A 479 -75.18 -7.85 -5.69
C ASN A 479 -73.75 -7.88 -5.09
N ASN A 480 -73.63 -7.66 -3.77
CA ASN A 480 -72.34 -7.80 -3.10
C ASN A 480 -71.79 -9.23 -3.17
N LEU A 481 -72.66 -10.23 -2.99
CA LEU A 481 -72.28 -11.64 -3.11
C LEU A 481 -71.81 -11.96 -4.54
N GLU A 482 -72.46 -11.41 -5.55
CA GLU A 482 -72.09 -11.58 -6.95
C GLU A 482 -70.74 -10.91 -7.27
N GLN A 483 -70.50 -9.70 -6.76
CA GLN A 483 -69.23 -8.99 -6.93
C GLN A 483 -68.09 -9.72 -6.23
N LEU A 484 -68.29 -10.20 -5.00
CA LEU A 484 -67.31 -11.00 -4.27
C LEU A 484 -66.99 -12.31 -5.01
N THR A 485 -68.01 -12.93 -5.59
CA THR A 485 -67.85 -14.14 -6.43
C THR A 485 -67.02 -13.86 -7.68
N LYS A 486 -67.20 -12.69 -8.33
CA LYS A 486 -66.41 -12.29 -9.50
C LYS A 486 -64.93 -12.09 -9.15
N VAL A 487 -64.64 -11.38 -8.04
CA VAL A 487 -63.27 -11.17 -7.56
C VAL A 487 -62.63 -12.51 -7.19
N HIS A 488 -63.35 -13.38 -6.48
CA HIS A 488 -62.85 -14.71 -6.13
C HIS A 488 -62.52 -15.54 -7.39
N LYS A 489 -63.41 -15.55 -8.39
CA LYS A 489 -63.16 -16.23 -9.67
C LYS A 489 -61.97 -15.64 -10.46
N GLN A 490 -61.71 -14.34 -10.33
CA GLN A 490 -60.53 -13.71 -10.95
C GLN A 490 -59.25 -14.13 -10.23
N LEU A 491 -59.22 -14.01 -8.89
CA LEU A 491 -58.07 -14.41 -8.08
C LEU A 491 -57.72 -15.88 -8.27
N VAL A 492 -58.70 -16.78 -8.39
CA VAL A 492 -58.46 -18.20 -8.67
C VAL A 492 -57.81 -18.41 -10.05
N ARG A 493 -58.23 -17.65 -11.07
CA ARG A 493 -57.60 -17.70 -12.41
C ARG A 493 -56.17 -17.17 -12.37
N ASP A 494 -55.96 -16.01 -11.77
CA ASP A 494 -54.62 -15.41 -11.66
C ASP A 494 -53.68 -16.31 -10.84
N ASN A 495 -54.18 -16.96 -9.78
CA ASN A 495 -53.39 -17.94 -9.02
C ASN A 495 -53.03 -19.17 -9.86
N ALA A 496 -53.94 -19.64 -10.72
CA ALA A 496 -53.67 -20.75 -11.63
C ALA A 496 -52.60 -20.37 -12.67
N ASP A 497 -52.68 -19.17 -13.23
CA ASP A 497 -51.69 -18.65 -14.19
C ASP A 497 -50.32 -18.47 -13.54
N LEU A 498 -50.26 -17.89 -12.34
CA LEU A 498 -49.01 -17.75 -11.56
C LEU A 498 -48.39 -19.11 -11.22
N ARG A 499 -49.21 -20.11 -10.87
CA ARG A 499 -48.73 -21.49 -10.64
C ARG A 499 -48.15 -22.13 -11.91
N CYS A 500 -48.59 -21.71 -13.10
CA CYS A 500 -48.05 -22.19 -14.36
C CYS A 500 -46.78 -21.44 -14.79
N GLU A 501 -46.64 -20.17 -14.43
CA GLU A 501 -45.47 -19.34 -14.76
C GLU A 501 -44.29 -19.56 -13.81
N LEU A 502 -44.54 -19.81 -12.52
CA LEU A 502 -43.49 -20.03 -11.52
C LEU A 502 -42.47 -21.11 -11.95
N PRO A 503 -42.87 -22.31 -12.42
CA PRO A 503 -41.93 -23.35 -12.84
C PRO A 503 -41.12 -22.97 -14.08
N LYS A 504 -41.66 -22.11 -14.97
CA LYS A 504 -40.94 -21.64 -16.16
C LYS A 504 -39.84 -20.65 -15.78
N LEU A 505 -40.15 -19.73 -14.86
CA LEU A 505 -39.19 -18.78 -14.31
C LEU A 505 -38.09 -19.51 -13.53
N GLU A 506 -38.45 -20.50 -12.71
CA GLU A 506 -37.47 -21.34 -12.00
C GLU A 506 -36.55 -22.12 -12.95
N LYS A 507 -37.09 -22.69 -14.04
CA LYS A 507 -36.28 -23.37 -15.06
C LYS A 507 -35.32 -22.40 -15.76
N ARG A 508 -35.79 -21.20 -16.12
CA ARG A 508 -34.93 -20.14 -16.70
C ARG A 508 -33.83 -19.72 -15.75
N LEU A 509 -34.16 -19.54 -14.47
CA LEU A 509 -33.19 -19.17 -13.44
C LEU A 509 -32.12 -20.25 -13.27
N ARG A 510 -32.51 -21.53 -13.19
CA ARG A 510 -31.59 -22.67 -13.12
C ARG A 510 -30.67 -22.76 -14.33
N ALA A 511 -31.21 -22.66 -15.54
CA ALA A 511 -30.40 -22.67 -16.76
C ALA A 511 -29.40 -21.49 -16.80
N THR A 512 -29.80 -20.32 -16.30
CA THR A 512 -28.92 -19.15 -16.21
C THR A 512 -27.81 -19.38 -15.18
N ALA A 513 -28.13 -19.92 -14.01
CA ALA A 513 -27.16 -20.26 -12.98
C ALA A 513 -26.15 -21.33 -13.45
N GLU A 514 -26.61 -22.36 -14.16
CA GLU A 514 -25.74 -23.38 -14.76
C GLU A 514 -24.80 -22.78 -15.81
N ARG A 515 -25.30 -21.86 -16.66
CA ARG A 515 -24.47 -21.16 -17.64
C ARG A 515 -23.40 -20.29 -16.97
N VAL A 516 -23.75 -19.57 -15.89
CA VAL A 516 -22.79 -18.78 -15.11
C VAL A 516 -21.70 -19.68 -14.53
N LYS A 517 -22.08 -20.79 -13.90
CA LYS A 517 -21.12 -21.75 -13.34
C LYS A 517 -20.17 -22.33 -14.40
N ALA A 518 -20.68 -22.62 -15.61
CA ALA A 518 -19.86 -23.10 -16.72
C ALA A 518 -18.85 -22.03 -17.18
N LEU A 519 -19.27 -20.75 -17.26
CA LEU A 519 -18.38 -19.64 -17.62
C LEU A 519 -17.32 -19.38 -16.55
N GLU A 520 -17.67 -19.48 -15.27
CA GLU A 520 -16.72 -19.36 -14.15
C GLU A 520 -15.66 -20.47 -14.20
N SER A 521 -16.07 -21.71 -14.50
CA SER A 521 -15.13 -22.83 -14.67
C SER A 521 -14.18 -22.59 -15.85
N ALA A 522 -14.71 -22.17 -17.01
CA ALA A 522 -13.91 -21.88 -18.19
C ALA A 522 -12.92 -20.73 -17.94
N LEU A 523 -13.34 -19.68 -17.21
CA LEU A 523 -12.48 -18.56 -16.83
C LEU A 523 -11.35 -19.02 -15.90
N LYS A 524 -11.66 -19.88 -14.94
CA LYS A 524 -10.67 -20.45 -14.02
C LYS A 524 -9.63 -21.29 -14.79
N GLU A 525 -10.07 -22.17 -15.68
CA GLU A 525 -9.19 -22.98 -16.53
C GLU A 525 -8.31 -22.11 -17.44
N ALA A 526 -8.88 -21.07 -18.05
CA ALA A 526 -8.12 -20.13 -18.87
C ALA A 526 -7.03 -19.41 -18.05
N LYS A 527 -7.34 -18.99 -16.81
CA LYS A 527 -6.37 -18.37 -15.90
C LYS A 527 -5.25 -19.33 -15.51
N GLU A 528 -5.58 -20.58 -15.19
CA GLU A 528 -4.57 -21.61 -14.86
C GLU A 528 -3.68 -21.95 -16.07
N ASN A 529 -4.26 -22.04 -17.27
CA ASN A 529 -3.52 -22.25 -18.52
C ASN A 529 -2.53 -21.10 -18.76
N ALA A 530 -3.00 -19.85 -18.67
CA ALA A 530 -2.14 -18.67 -18.83
C ALA A 530 -1.01 -18.61 -17.78
N MET A 531 -1.30 -19.01 -16.54
CA MET A 531 -0.27 -19.10 -15.49
C MET A 531 0.77 -20.18 -15.78
N ARG A 532 0.35 -21.35 -16.29
CA ARG A 532 1.26 -22.44 -16.69
C ARG A 532 2.14 -22.02 -17.86
N ASP A 533 1.59 -21.31 -18.85
CA ASP A 533 2.36 -20.80 -19.98
C ASP A 533 3.37 -19.75 -19.53
N ARG A 534 2.97 -18.79 -18.68
CA ARG A 534 3.89 -17.80 -18.08
C ARG A 534 5.05 -18.48 -17.35
N LYS A 535 4.77 -19.56 -16.60
CA LYS A 535 5.81 -20.35 -15.91
C LYS A 535 6.78 -21.03 -16.89
N ARG A 536 6.28 -21.59 -18.00
CA ARG A 536 7.11 -22.17 -19.06
C ARG A 536 8.00 -21.13 -19.74
N TYR A 537 7.43 -19.96 -20.07
CA TYR A 537 8.19 -18.84 -20.64
C TYR A 537 9.30 -18.38 -19.69
N GLN A 538 9.00 -18.24 -18.39
CA GLN A 538 9.99 -17.85 -17.39
C GLN A 538 11.14 -18.86 -17.32
N GLN A 539 10.83 -20.16 -17.30
CA GLN A 539 11.85 -21.22 -17.30
C GLN A 539 12.73 -21.19 -18.55
N GLU A 540 12.16 -20.91 -19.72
CA GLU A 540 12.94 -20.79 -20.96
C GLU A 540 13.84 -19.54 -20.96
N VAL A 541 13.33 -18.41 -20.45
CA VAL A 541 14.12 -17.18 -20.25
C VAL A 541 15.29 -17.43 -19.31
N ASP A 542 15.07 -18.11 -18.19
CA ASP A 542 16.13 -18.41 -17.21
C ASP A 542 17.17 -19.36 -17.80
N ARG A 543 16.75 -20.38 -18.58
CA ARG A 543 17.66 -21.27 -19.31
C ARG A 543 18.51 -20.50 -20.33
N ILE A 544 17.93 -19.55 -21.06
CA ILE A 544 18.67 -18.67 -21.99
C ILE A 544 19.67 -17.79 -21.22
N LYS A 545 19.26 -17.19 -20.10
CA LYS A 545 20.16 -16.39 -19.24
C LYS A 545 21.34 -17.21 -18.70
N GLU A 546 21.12 -18.45 -18.32
CA GLU A 546 22.18 -19.38 -17.91
C GLU A 546 23.12 -19.72 -19.06
N ALA A 547 22.59 -20.03 -20.25
CA ALA A 547 23.40 -20.28 -21.44
C ALA A 547 24.27 -19.07 -21.83
N VAL A 548 23.72 -17.86 -21.75
CA VAL A 548 24.46 -16.60 -21.99
C VAL A 548 25.56 -16.40 -20.94
N ARG A 549 25.27 -16.63 -19.65
CA ARG A 549 26.28 -16.55 -18.58
C ARG A 549 27.40 -17.58 -18.76
N ALA A 550 27.07 -18.81 -19.12
CA ALA A 550 28.04 -19.86 -19.41
C ALA A 550 28.94 -19.50 -20.61
N LYS A 551 28.37 -18.90 -21.67
CA LYS A 551 29.12 -18.45 -22.84
C LYS A 551 30.04 -17.25 -22.55
N ASN A 552 29.69 -16.39 -21.59
CA ASN A 552 30.53 -15.26 -21.19
C ASN A 552 31.66 -15.65 -20.22
N THR A 553 31.62 -16.86 -19.66
CA THR A 553 32.61 -17.37 -18.69
C THR A 553 33.53 -18.43 -19.28
N ALA A 554 33.26 -18.90 -20.50
CA ALA A 554 34.12 -19.76 -21.33
C ALA A 554 34.79 -18.92 -22.41
#